data_AF-A0A534QED9-F1
#
_entry.id   AF-A0A534QED9-F1
#
_cell.length_a   1.000
_cell.length_b   1.000
_cell.length_c   1.000
_cell.angle_alpha   90.00
_cell.angle_beta   90.00
_cell.angle_gamma   90.00
#
_symmetry.space_group_name_H-M   'P 1'
#
loop_
_entity.id
_entity.type
_entity.pdbx_description
1 polymer ?
#
loop_
_entity_poly.entity_id
_entity_poly.type
_entity_poly.pdbx_seq_one_letter_code
_entity_poly.pdbx_strand_id
1 'polypeptide(L)'
;MNHVGSAFDDAFYSHPDKDLRQVLGLPVTDPWSRTYCGNGALAACRATLWHAMDQAAADLEAEFGDPSVANWKRVPADDEIQHSAVGVTTVPAIDWINRPTFQQVVQIPAVDHYKCYKAVGTSGFTRRPATLVDQFGTTFSIVVKPDALCNAVDKNGEGIGDPTAHLECYVITQASSKLRQPAAISNQFGTATSLVMGPRRLCVPSQRDGVPSALNLDHYLCHREARPTPRFLRRAVTLADDYESKTTLVLRPDSLCAPVNEDGGGIKDPTTHLQCYRIRQVGGQTRFAPRSATTTNLFGSGSLAVRAPRTLCVPSTKTLP
;
A
#
# COMPACT_ATOMS: atom_id res chain seq x y z
N MET A 1 17.17 9.93 -9.57
CA MET A 1 17.99 8.71 -9.71
C MET A 1 17.19 7.75 -10.56
N ASN A 2 17.51 7.66 -11.85
CA ASN A 2 16.80 6.75 -12.75
C ASN A 2 17.38 5.36 -12.56
N HIS A 3 16.53 4.41 -12.19
CA HIS A 3 16.86 2.98 -12.20
C HIS A 3 17.10 2.54 -13.63
N VAL A 4 18.35 2.55 -14.07
CA VAL A 4 18.80 1.80 -15.23
C VAL A 4 19.44 0.52 -14.68
N GLY A 5 19.15 -0.65 -15.25
CA GLY A 5 19.70 -1.92 -14.73
C GLY A 5 21.23 -1.96 -14.87
N SER A 6 21.91 -2.68 -13.96
CA SER A 6 23.37 -2.84 -13.85
C SER A 6 24.17 -2.97 -15.16
N ALA A 7 23.63 -3.57 -16.22
CA ALA A 7 24.29 -3.59 -17.54
C ALA A 7 24.49 -2.20 -18.19
N PHE A 8 23.92 -1.14 -17.60
CA PHE A 8 24.12 0.26 -17.99
C PHE A 8 24.84 1.09 -16.92
N ASP A 9 25.22 0.49 -15.79
CA ASP A 9 25.97 1.19 -14.72
C ASP A 9 27.43 1.40 -15.12
N ASP A 10 28.01 0.46 -15.88
CA ASP A 10 29.25 0.73 -16.61
C ASP A 10 28.91 1.60 -17.81
N ALA A 11 29.08 2.91 -17.61
CA ALA A 11 28.79 4.01 -18.51
C ALA A 11 29.52 3.93 -19.88
N PHE A 12 30.16 2.80 -20.22
CA PHE A 12 31.05 2.68 -21.37
C PHE A 12 30.37 3.08 -22.67
N TYR A 13 29.13 2.64 -22.96
CA TYR A 13 28.43 2.96 -24.22
C TYR A 13 28.24 4.46 -24.48
N SER A 14 28.12 5.26 -23.41
CA SER A 14 27.99 6.71 -23.55
C SER A 14 29.29 7.39 -24.01
N HIS A 15 30.45 6.74 -23.81
CA HIS A 15 31.76 7.30 -24.17
C HIS A 15 32.00 7.26 -25.69
N PRO A 16 31.84 6.13 -26.40
CA PRO A 16 31.90 6.08 -27.86
C PRO A 16 30.88 6.99 -28.52
N ASP A 17 29.62 7.00 -28.07
CA ASP A 17 28.59 7.87 -28.66
C ASP A 17 29.01 9.34 -28.60
N LYS A 18 29.44 9.81 -27.43
CA LYS A 18 29.86 11.19 -27.23
C LYS A 18 31.09 11.55 -28.06
N ASP A 19 32.07 10.65 -28.14
CA ASP A 19 33.28 10.86 -28.92
C ASP A 19 33.00 10.86 -30.44
N LEU A 20 32.15 9.96 -30.91
CA LEU A 20 31.73 9.91 -32.32
C LEU A 20 30.95 11.16 -32.71
N ARG A 21 30.04 11.65 -31.86
CA ARG A 21 29.37 12.94 -32.08
C ARG A 21 30.37 14.10 -32.16
N GLN A 22 31.40 14.08 -31.33
CA GLN A 22 32.47 15.09 -31.36
C GLN A 22 33.29 15.04 -32.66
N VAL A 23 33.64 13.85 -33.18
CA VAL A 23 34.29 13.70 -34.51
C VAL A 23 33.38 14.16 -35.65
N LEU A 24 32.07 13.90 -35.55
CA LEU A 24 31.08 14.25 -36.56
C LEU A 24 30.69 15.74 -36.55
N GLY A 25 31.21 16.52 -35.60
CA GLY A 25 30.85 17.94 -35.44
C GLY A 25 29.41 18.16 -34.97
N LEU A 26 28.80 17.14 -34.37
CA LEU A 26 27.46 17.24 -33.80
C LEU A 26 27.51 17.96 -32.44
N PRO A 27 26.39 18.58 -31.99
CA PRO A 27 26.33 19.19 -30.67
C PRO A 27 26.57 18.16 -29.54
N VAL A 28 27.47 18.49 -28.62
CA VAL A 28 27.82 17.65 -27.46
C VAL A 28 27.87 18.53 -26.20
N THR A 29 27.08 18.17 -25.19
CA THR A 29 27.16 18.77 -23.85
C THR A 29 28.41 18.26 -23.13
N ASP A 30 29.16 19.18 -22.52
CA ASP A 30 30.42 18.92 -21.82
C ASP A 30 31.41 18.07 -22.63
N PRO A 31 31.88 18.52 -23.81
CA PRO A 31 32.70 17.72 -24.70
C PRO A 31 33.96 17.17 -24.02
N TRP A 32 34.50 16.07 -24.54
CA TRP A 32 35.74 15.52 -24.04
C TRP A 32 36.89 16.51 -24.28
N SER A 33 37.86 16.55 -23.36
CA SER A 33 39.06 17.39 -23.48
C SER A 33 39.90 17.08 -24.73
N ARG A 34 39.70 15.90 -25.32
CA ARG A 34 40.23 15.50 -26.62
C ARG A 34 39.24 14.60 -27.33
N THR A 35 39.30 14.58 -28.65
CA THR A 35 38.60 13.58 -29.47
C THR A 35 39.47 12.34 -29.62
N TYR A 36 38.97 11.18 -29.23
CA TYR A 36 39.73 9.94 -29.14
C TYR A 36 39.73 9.16 -30.45
N CYS A 37 38.59 9.04 -31.13
CA CYS A 37 38.47 8.29 -32.36
C CYS A 37 39.22 9.00 -33.50
N GLY A 38 40.21 8.30 -34.07
CA GLY A 38 41.05 8.83 -35.15
C GLY A 38 41.75 10.16 -34.82
N ASN A 39 41.98 10.47 -33.54
CA ASN A 39 42.47 11.78 -33.07
C ASN A 39 41.66 12.98 -33.60
N GLY A 40 40.34 12.81 -33.78
CA GLY A 40 39.45 13.84 -34.31
C GLY A 40 39.36 13.92 -35.84
N ALA A 41 40.17 13.15 -36.57
CA ALA A 41 40.05 13.09 -38.03
C ALA A 41 38.97 12.07 -38.44
N LEU A 42 37.89 12.53 -39.06
CA LEU A 42 36.75 11.68 -39.44
C LEU A 42 37.16 10.47 -40.30
N ALA A 43 38.06 10.68 -41.28
CA ALA A 43 38.54 9.60 -42.14
C ALA A 43 39.33 8.55 -41.35
N ALA A 44 40.20 8.99 -40.43
CA ALA A 44 40.95 8.09 -39.57
C ALA A 44 40.03 7.35 -38.59
N CYS A 45 39.06 8.05 -37.99
CA CYS A 45 38.07 7.46 -37.08
C CYS A 45 37.27 6.36 -37.77
N ARG A 46 36.78 6.62 -39.00
CA ARG A 46 36.10 5.61 -39.81
C ARG A 46 36.97 4.39 -40.07
N ALA A 47 38.23 4.59 -40.46
CA ALA A 47 39.16 3.50 -40.71
C ALA A 47 39.43 2.68 -39.43
N THR A 48 39.59 3.34 -38.29
CA THR A 48 39.78 2.68 -36.99
C THR A 48 38.56 1.85 -36.58
N LEU A 49 37.34 2.36 -36.77
CA LEU A 49 36.12 1.63 -36.45
C LEU A 49 35.97 0.37 -37.31
N TRP A 50 36.16 0.49 -38.63
CA TRP A 50 36.10 -0.67 -39.52
C TRP A 50 37.18 -1.69 -39.21
N HIS A 51 38.43 -1.25 -38.99
CA HIS A 51 39.50 -2.13 -38.58
C HIS A 51 39.19 -2.87 -37.27
N ALA A 52 38.57 -2.21 -36.29
CA ALA A 52 38.17 -2.85 -35.04
C ALA A 52 37.07 -3.91 -35.26
N MET A 53 36.11 -3.64 -36.14
CA MET A 53 35.06 -4.62 -36.49
C MET A 53 35.62 -5.80 -37.27
N ASP A 54 36.50 -5.56 -38.24
CA ASP A 54 37.15 -6.60 -39.04
C ASP A 54 38.03 -7.50 -38.15
N GLN A 55 38.80 -6.89 -37.24
CA GLN A 55 39.60 -7.64 -36.28
C GLN A 55 38.72 -8.49 -35.36
N ALA A 56 37.64 -7.92 -34.81
CA ALA A 56 36.73 -8.67 -33.95
C ALA A 56 36.05 -9.84 -34.69
N ALA A 57 35.67 -9.65 -35.95
CA ALA A 57 35.11 -10.72 -36.77
C ALA A 57 36.14 -11.83 -37.03
N ALA A 58 37.39 -11.48 -37.36
CA ALA A 58 38.46 -12.44 -37.58
C ALA A 58 38.79 -13.23 -36.30
N ASP A 59 38.85 -12.55 -35.16
CA ASP A 59 39.10 -13.18 -33.86
C ASP A 59 37.98 -14.16 -33.48
N LEU A 60 36.71 -13.78 -33.70
CA LEU A 60 35.55 -14.63 -33.41
C LEU A 60 35.45 -15.81 -34.40
N GLU A 61 35.73 -15.60 -35.68
CA GLU A 61 35.79 -16.70 -36.66
C GLU A 61 36.86 -17.73 -36.27
N ALA A 62 38.03 -17.26 -35.84
CA ALA A 62 39.10 -18.14 -35.35
C ALA A 62 38.72 -18.87 -34.05
N GLU A 63 38.03 -18.18 -33.13
CA GLU A 63 37.59 -18.74 -31.86
C GLU A 63 36.50 -19.82 -32.04
N PHE A 64 35.50 -19.55 -32.88
CA PHE A 64 34.39 -20.48 -33.12
C PHE A 64 34.70 -21.51 -34.21
N GLY A 65 35.77 -21.32 -35.00
CA GLY A 65 36.17 -22.22 -36.08
C GLY A 65 35.17 -22.30 -37.23
N ASP A 66 34.32 -21.29 -37.39
CA ASP A 66 33.23 -21.29 -38.36
C ASP A 66 33.04 -19.87 -38.95
N PRO A 67 32.96 -19.70 -40.27
CA PRO A 67 32.75 -18.38 -40.89
C PRO A 67 31.31 -17.85 -40.76
N SER A 68 30.35 -18.67 -40.29
CA SER A 68 28.95 -18.29 -40.11
C SER A 68 28.71 -17.72 -38.71
N VAL A 69 28.39 -16.42 -38.64
CA VAL A 69 27.99 -15.72 -37.41
C VAL A 69 26.82 -16.40 -36.70
N ALA A 70 25.94 -17.09 -37.43
CA ALA A 70 24.82 -17.83 -36.83
C ALA A 70 25.28 -18.99 -35.94
N ASN A 71 26.50 -19.49 -36.15
CA ASN A 71 27.10 -20.59 -35.41
C ASN A 71 27.97 -20.10 -34.24
N TRP A 72 28.22 -18.79 -34.12
CA TRP A 72 28.96 -18.20 -33.01
C TRP A 72 28.07 -18.16 -31.76
N LYS A 73 27.96 -19.30 -31.07
CA LYS A 73 27.12 -19.48 -29.89
C LYS A 73 27.97 -19.72 -28.66
N ARG A 74 27.99 -18.74 -27.76
CA ARG A 74 28.50 -18.88 -26.39
C ARG A 74 27.64 -19.87 -25.60
N VAL A 75 28.26 -20.53 -24.64
CA VAL A 75 27.54 -21.35 -23.66
C VAL A 75 27.23 -20.50 -22.44
N PRO A 76 26.15 -20.77 -21.68
CA PRO A 76 25.84 -20.01 -20.47
C PRO A 76 27.01 -19.91 -19.48
N ALA A 77 27.83 -20.96 -19.39
CA ALA A 77 29.03 -20.97 -18.54
C ALA A 77 30.07 -19.89 -18.86
N ASP A 78 30.01 -19.24 -20.04
CA ASP A 78 30.93 -18.18 -20.43
C ASP A 78 30.67 -16.86 -19.68
N ASP A 79 29.45 -16.64 -19.16
CA ASP A 79 29.04 -15.38 -18.51
C ASP A 79 28.26 -15.54 -17.19
N GLU A 80 28.20 -16.75 -16.64
CA GLU A 80 27.55 -17.06 -15.37
C GLU A 80 27.93 -16.11 -14.23
N ILE A 81 26.92 -15.75 -13.42
CA ILE A 81 27.14 -15.03 -12.16
C ILE A 81 27.67 -16.01 -11.12
N GLN A 82 28.94 -15.84 -10.77
CA GLN A 82 29.59 -16.59 -9.70
C GLN A 82 29.53 -15.80 -8.39
N HIS A 83 28.93 -16.40 -7.37
CA HIS A 83 28.78 -15.78 -6.06
C HIS A 83 30.04 -16.02 -5.22
N SER A 84 30.72 -14.95 -4.81
CA SER A 84 31.82 -15.04 -3.85
C SER A 84 31.30 -15.44 -2.47
N ALA A 85 31.80 -16.55 -1.95
CA ALA A 85 31.41 -17.06 -0.64
C ALA A 85 31.94 -16.19 0.49
N VAL A 86 31.06 -15.75 1.39
CA VAL A 86 31.43 -15.17 2.68
C VAL A 86 31.00 -16.14 3.77
N GLY A 87 31.83 -17.15 4.06
CA GLY A 87 31.55 -18.19 5.06
C GLY A 87 31.69 -19.64 4.53
N VAL A 88 31.03 -20.59 5.18
CA VAL A 88 31.20 -22.05 4.95
C VAL A 88 30.30 -22.59 3.83
N THR A 89 29.40 -21.77 3.28
CA THR A 89 28.39 -22.20 2.29
C THR A 89 28.41 -21.30 1.07
N THR A 90 28.26 -21.91 -0.11
CA THR A 90 28.15 -21.22 -1.40
C THR A 90 26.79 -21.52 -2.02
N VAL A 91 26.38 -20.71 -3.00
CA VAL A 91 25.24 -21.02 -3.86
C VAL A 91 25.75 -21.40 -5.26
N PRO A 92 25.01 -22.22 -6.02
CA PRO A 92 25.37 -22.51 -7.41
C PRO A 92 25.51 -21.24 -8.24
N ALA A 93 26.31 -21.32 -9.31
CA ALA A 93 26.31 -20.31 -10.34
C ALA A 93 24.92 -20.22 -11.00
N ILE A 94 24.58 -19.03 -11.49
CA ILE A 94 23.33 -18.79 -12.20
C ILE A 94 23.63 -18.12 -13.54
N ASP A 95 22.76 -18.33 -14.52
CA ASP A 95 22.82 -17.62 -15.80
C ASP A 95 22.93 -16.11 -15.60
N TRP A 96 23.66 -15.45 -16.49
CA TRP A 96 23.77 -14.00 -16.45
C TRP A 96 22.41 -13.33 -16.51
N ILE A 97 22.16 -12.44 -15.54
CA ILE A 97 20.93 -11.63 -15.50
C ILE A 97 21.21 -10.22 -15.02
N ASN A 98 20.71 -9.24 -15.75
CA ASN A 98 20.75 -7.84 -15.33
C ASN A 98 19.63 -7.53 -14.33
N ARG A 99 19.72 -8.07 -13.11
CA ARG A 99 18.76 -7.85 -12.02
C ARG A 99 19.44 -7.67 -10.67
N PRO A 100 18.81 -6.92 -9.73
CA PRO A 100 19.36 -6.76 -8.39
C PRO A 100 19.40 -8.09 -7.64
N THR A 101 20.33 -8.21 -6.68
CA THR A 101 20.56 -9.39 -5.84
C THR A 101 19.30 -9.87 -5.11
N PHE A 102 18.39 -8.95 -4.79
CA PHE A 102 17.11 -9.25 -4.17
C PHE A 102 15.98 -8.51 -4.90
N GLN A 103 14.86 -9.20 -5.06
CA GLN A 103 13.59 -8.64 -5.53
C GLN A 103 12.50 -9.05 -4.55
N GLN A 104 11.71 -8.08 -4.09
CA GLN A 104 10.53 -8.34 -3.26
C GLN A 104 9.27 -8.07 -4.07
N VAL A 105 8.32 -9.00 -4.02
CA VAL A 105 6.93 -8.73 -4.36
C VAL A 105 6.17 -8.67 -3.05
N VAL A 106 5.70 -7.48 -2.69
CA VAL A 106 4.87 -7.27 -1.50
C VAL A 106 3.43 -7.08 -1.95
N GLN A 107 2.55 -7.95 -1.47
CA GLN A 107 1.11 -7.74 -1.55
C GLN A 107 0.63 -7.20 -0.21
N ILE A 108 0.10 -5.97 -0.21
CA ILE A 108 -0.62 -5.43 0.93
C ILE A 108 -2.08 -5.82 0.73
N PRO A 109 -2.68 -6.67 1.58
CA PRO A 109 -4.07 -7.09 1.42
C PRO A 109 -4.99 -5.87 1.47
N ALA A 110 -5.93 -5.79 0.55
CA ALA A 110 -6.96 -4.75 0.57
C ALA A 110 -7.73 -4.86 1.89
N VAL A 111 -7.84 -3.74 2.61
CA VAL A 111 -8.66 -3.67 3.82
C VAL A 111 -10.12 -3.93 3.44
N ASP A 112 -10.81 -4.78 4.18
CA ASP A 112 -12.22 -5.09 3.93
C ASP A 112 -13.14 -3.88 4.15
N HIS A 113 -14.35 -3.95 3.58
CA HIS A 113 -15.46 -3.14 4.06
C HIS A 113 -15.85 -3.59 5.47
N TYR A 114 -16.28 -2.67 6.32
CA TYR A 114 -16.76 -3.00 7.66
C TYR A 114 -18.19 -2.54 7.91
N LYS A 115 -19.05 -3.46 8.34
CA LYS A 115 -20.36 -3.12 8.90
C LYS A 115 -20.23 -3.05 10.42
N CYS A 116 -20.41 -1.85 10.96
CA CYS A 116 -20.29 -1.59 12.38
C CYS A 116 -21.64 -1.57 13.07
N TYR A 117 -21.75 -2.40 14.09
CA TYR A 117 -22.91 -2.55 14.95
C TYR A 117 -22.69 -1.81 16.26
N LYS A 118 -23.75 -1.19 16.79
CA LYS A 118 -23.75 -0.66 18.15
C LYS A 118 -23.44 -1.80 19.11
N ALA A 119 -22.32 -1.70 19.80
CA ALA A 119 -21.95 -2.60 20.89
C ALA A 119 -21.94 -1.82 22.21
N VAL A 120 -22.31 -2.50 23.28
CA VAL A 120 -22.21 -1.99 24.65
C VAL A 120 -21.43 -3.01 25.45
N GLY A 121 -20.31 -2.58 26.06
CA GLY A 121 -19.55 -3.43 26.96
C GLY A 121 -20.38 -3.81 28.18
N THR A 122 -20.40 -5.10 28.51
CA THR A 122 -21.06 -5.65 29.70
C THR A 122 -20.07 -5.95 30.82
N SER A 123 -18.78 -6.15 30.48
CA SER A 123 -17.67 -6.36 31.41
C SER A 123 -16.33 -6.22 30.66
N GLY A 124 -15.23 -6.07 31.41
CA GLY A 124 -13.88 -6.28 30.88
C GLY A 124 -13.13 -5.06 30.32
N PHE A 125 -13.71 -3.85 30.37
CA PHE A 125 -12.99 -2.65 29.95
C PHE A 125 -12.86 -1.62 31.08
N THR A 126 -11.62 -1.17 31.31
CA THR A 126 -11.29 -0.08 32.23
C THR A 126 -10.77 1.11 31.45
N ARG A 127 -11.19 2.32 31.84
CA ARG A 127 -10.73 3.56 31.20
C ARG A 127 -9.21 3.68 31.30
N ARG A 128 -8.55 4.04 30.20
CA ARG A 128 -7.11 4.23 30.17
C ARG A 128 -6.70 5.37 29.24
N PRO A 129 -5.58 6.06 29.53
CA PRO A 129 -5.00 6.99 28.59
C PRO A 129 -4.38 6.24 27.40
N ALA A 130 -4.29 6.93 26.26
CA ALA A 130 -3.56 6.51 25.09
C ALA A 130 -2.99 7.74 24.38
N THR A 131 -1.77 7.63 23.87
CA THR A 131 -1.18 8.60 22.95
C THR A 131 -1.45 8.13 21.54
N LEU A 132 -2.17 8.95 20.78
CA LEU A 132 -2.66 8.62 19.45
C LEU A 132 -2.03 9.57 18.44
N VAL A 133 -1.27 9.02 17.50
CA VAL A 133 -0.60 9.78 16.44
C VAL A 133 -1.10 9.28 15.10
N ASP A 134 -1.79 10.15 14.38
CA ASP A 134 -2.14 9.93 12.99
C ASP A 134 -1.67 11.10 12.12
N GLN A 135 -2.02 11.07 10.84
CA GLN A 135 -1.68 12.12 9.88
C GLN A 135 -2.26 13.52 10.22
N PHE A 136 -3.19 13.64 11.17
CA PHE A 136 -3.76 14.93 11.62
C PHE A 136 -3.06 15.45 12.88
N GLY A 137 -2.13 14.68 13.45
CA GLY A 137 -1.26 15.08 14.55
C GLY A 137 -1.35 14.15 15.76
N THR A 138 -0.69 14.58 16.84
CA THR A 138 -0.67 13.86 18.10
C THR A 138 -1.83 14.31 19.00
N THR A 139 -2.54 13.36 19.58
CA THR A 139 -3.58 13.61 20.58
C THR A 139 -3.39 12.71 21.80
N PHE A 140 -3.54 13.30 22.99
CA PHE A 140 -3.64 12.56 24.25
C PHE A 140 -5.11 12.35 24.58
N SER A 141 -5.55 11.09 24.56
CA SER A 141 -6.95 10.73 24.71
C SER A 141 -7.15 9.77 25.89
N ILE A 142 -8.35 9.77 26.46
CA ILE A 142 -8.82 8.73 27.38
C ILE A 142 -9.76 7.82 26.60
N VAL A 143 -9.42 6.55 26.49
CA VAL A 143 -10.30 5.49 25.96
C VAL A 143 -11.32 5.15 27.05
N VAL A 144 -12.61 5.30 26.74
CA VAL A 144 -13.68 5.38 27.74
C VAL A 144 -14.46 4.09 27.88
N LYS A 145 -14.95 3.54 26.76
CA LYS A 145 -15.79 2.35 26.74
C LYS A 145 -15.99 1.84 25.31
N PRO A 146 -16.33 0.56 25.12
CA PRO A 146 -16.77 0.04 23.83
C PRO A 146 -17.95 0.84 23.26
N ASP A 147 -17.89 1.15 21.96
CA ASP A 147 -18.92 1.84 21.18
C ASP A 147 -19.53 0.95 20.11
N ALA A 148 -18.71 0.21 19.37
CA ALA A 148 -19.15 -0.58 18.24
C ALA A 148 -18.26 -1.81 18.01
N LEU A 149 -18.86 -2.86 17.47
CA LEU A 149 -18.17 -4.01 16.91
C LEU A 149 -18.39 -4.00 15.41
N CYS A 150 -17.30 -4.03 14.65
CA CYS A 150 -17.29 -3.92 13.21
C CYS A 150 -16.85 -5.26 12.60
N ASN A 151 -17.74 -5.84 11.80
CA ASN A 151 -17.45 -7.08 11.08
C ASN A 151 -17.02 -6.73 9.66
N ALA A 152 -16.04 -7.45 9.11
CA ALA A 152 -15.83 -7.47 7.67
C ALA A 152 -17.16 -7.83 6.97
N VAL A 153 -17.49 -7.12 5.90
CA VAL A 153 -18.78 -7.22 5.24
C VAL A 153 -18.63 -7.28 3.74
N ASP A 154 -19.34 -8.21 3.11
CA ASP A 154 -19.52 -8.21 1.67
C ASP A 154 -20.54 -7.12 1.32
N LYS A 155 -20.13 -6.18 0.47
CA LYS A 155 -21.03 -5.19 -0.11
C LYS A 155 -21.22 -5.52 -1.59
N ASN A 156 -22.44 -5.88 -1.96
CA ASN A 156 -22.88 -6.18 -3.33
C ASN A 156 -22.24 -7.42 -3.99
N GLY A 157 -21.77 -8.41 -3.22
CA GLY A 157 -21.15 -9.62 -3.77
C GLY A 157 -19.68 -9.41 -4.18
N GLU A 158 -19.00 -8.43 -3.57
CA GLU A 158 -17.59 -8.14 -3.82
C GLU A 158 -16.66 -9.12 -3.09
N GLY A 159 -17.21 -9.95 -2.20
CA GLY A 159 -16.46 -10.86 -1.35
C GLY A 159 -15.95 -10.19 -0.07
N ILE A 160 -15.32 -11.02 0.77
CA ILE A 160 -14.63 -10.62 2.00
C ILE A 160 -13.25 -11.25 1.95
N GLY A 161 -12.20 -10.44 2.15
CA GLY A 161 -10.81 -10.89 2.17
C GLY A 161 -10.52 -11.79 3.37
N ASP A 162 -10.83 -11.32 4.58
CA ASP A 162 -10.80 -12.14 5.79
C ASP A 162 -12.08 -11.93 6.63
N PRO A 163 -13.01 -12.90 6.69
CA PRO A 163 -14.25 -12.76 7.45
C PRO A 163 -14.03 -12.67 8.97
N THR A 164 -12.83 -12.98 9.45
CA THR A 164 -12.44 -12.87 10.87
C THR A 164 -11.75 -11.55 11.21
N ALA A 165 -11.53 -10.69 10.21
CA ALA A 165 -11.07 -9.32 10.39
C ALA A 165 -12.17 -8.49 11.08
N HIS A 166 -12.05 -8.31 12.39
CA HIS A 166 -12.97 -7.50 13.17
C HIS A 166 -12.26 -6.29 13.79
N LEU A 167 -12.99 -5.18 13.91
CA LEU A 167 -12.55 -4.01 14.68
C LEU A 167 -13.51 -3.78 15.85
N GLU A 168 -12.97 -3.55 17.04
CA GLU A 168 -13.73 -3.00 18.16
C GLU A 168 -13.43 -1.50 18.28
N CYS A 169 -14.48 -0.68 18.20
CA CYS A 169 -14.37 0.76 18.34
C CYS A 169 -14.75 1.20 19.75
N TYR A 170 -13.94 2.06 20.33
CA TYR A 170 -14.10 2.65 21.66
C TYR A 170 -14.43 4.13 21.55
N VAL A 171 -15.28 4.63 22.45
CA VAL A 171 -15.43 6.07 22.66
C VAL A 171 -14.13 6.61 23.25
N ILE A 172 -13.61 7.70 22.68
CA ILE A 172 -12.50 8.45 23.26
C ILE A 172 -12.94 9.85 23.67
N THR A 173 -12.29 10.38 24.70
CA THR A 173 -12.44 11.77 25.13
C THR A 173 -11.07 12.43 25.22
N GLN A 174 -10.99 13.69 24.84
CA GLN A 174 -9.76 14.48 24.84
C GLN A 174 -10.10 15.93 25.19
N ALA A 175 -9.08 16.72 25.57
CA ALA A 175 -9.21 18.17 25.62
C ALA A 175 -9.62 18.68 24.22
N SER A 176 -10.37 19.80 24.17
CA SER A 176 -11.03 20.28 22.95
C SER A 176 -10.10 20.29 21.72
N SER A 177 -10.31 19.34 20.80
CA SER A 177 -9.58 19.29 19.54
C SER A 177 -10.06 20.41 18.63
N LYS A 178 -9.14 21.31 18.25
CA LYS A 178 -9.40 22.40 17.28
C LYS A 178 -9.30 21.94 15.82
N LEU A 179 -9.08 20.65 15.57
CA LEU A 179 -8.93 20.12 14.23
C LEU A 179 -10.14 20.48 13.36
N ARG A 180 -9.87 21.17 12.25
CA ARG A 180 -10.80 21.54 11.20
C ARG A 180 -10.02 21.62 9.90
N GLN A 181 -9.88 20.50 9.21
CA GLN A 181 -9.06 20.43 8.00
C GLN A 181 -9.89 19.90 6.82
N PRO A 182 -9.96 20.61 5.68
CA PRO A 182 -10.59 20.07 4.49
C PRO A 182 -9.78 18.88 3.98
N ALA A 183 -10.46 17.83 3.52
CA ALA A 183 -9.86 16.68 2.89
C ALA A 183 -10.72 16.25 1.70
N ALA A 184 -10.08 16.01 0.56
CA ALA A 184 -10.72 15.32 -0.56
C ALA A 184 -10.61 13.81 -0.31
N ILE A 185 -11.76 13.14 -0.27
CA ILE A 185 -11.87 11.73 0.08
C ILE A 185 -12.49 11.03 -1.12
N SER A 186 -11.85 9.97 -1.59
CA SER A 186 -12.30 9.17 -2.73
C SER A 186 -12.47 7.72 -2.32
N ASN A 187 -13.61 7.15 -2.71
CA ASN A 187 -13.88 5.73 -2.63
C ASN A 187 -14.92 5.34 -3.69
N GLN A 188 -15.37 4.10 -3.63
CA GLN A 188 -16.40 3.53 -4.49
C GLN A 188 -17.75 4.27 -4.54
N PHE A 189 -18.03 5.17 -3.59
CA PHE A 189 -19.22 6.02 -3.63
C PHE A 189 -18.98 7.38 -4.30
N GLY A 190 -17.77 7.61 -4.81
CA GLY A 190 -17.34 8.82 -5.50
C GLY A 190 -16.37 9.66 -4.65
N THR A 191 -15.95 10.78 -5.23
CA THR A 191 -15.06 11.74 -4.59
C THR A 191 -15.86 12.88 -3.98
N ALA A 192 -15.53 13.27 -2.75
CA ALA A 192 -16.09 14.45 -2.12
C ALA A 192 -15.09 15.13 -1.19
N THR A 193 -15.23 16.43 -1.01
CA THR A 193 -14.48 17.20 -0.04
C THR A 193 -15.29 17.36 1.25
N SER A 194 -14.71 17.03 2.39
CA SER A 194 -15.31 17.18 3.71
C SER A 194 -14.36 17.88 4.68
N LEU A 195 -14.92 18.64 5.63
CA LEU A 195 -14.13 19.13 6.77
C LEU A 195 -13.99 18.00 7.80
N VAL A 196 -12.75 17.55 8.01
CA VAL A 196 -12.35 16.62 9.06
C VAL A 196 -12.23 17.40 10.37
N MET A 197 -12.93 16.93 11.40
CA MET A 197 -12.94 17.53 12.73
C MET A 197 -12.29 16.61 13.77
N GLY A 198 -12.27 17.04 15.03
CA GLY A 198 -11.69 16.27 16.13
C GLY A 198 -12.13 14.80 16.20
N PRO A 199 -11.23 13.90 16.65
CA PRO A 199 -11.54 12.48 16.76
C PRO A 199 -12.49 12.16 17.90
N ARG A 200 -13.26 11.08 17.72
CA ARG A 200 -14.32 10.65 18.64
C ARG A 200 -14.31 9.16 18.97
N ARG A 201 -13.63 8.34 18.15
CA ARG A 201 -13.52 6.90 18.36
C ARG A 201 -12.14 6.42 17.99
N LEU A 202 -11.66 5.41 18.72
CA LEU A 202 -10.49 4.62 18.39
C LEU A 202 -10.98 3.20 18.07
N CYS A 203 -10.69 2.71 16.87
CA CYS A 203 -11.05 1.35 16.45
C CYS A 203 -9.79 0.50 16.39
N VAL A 204 -9.80 -0.65 17.06
CA VAL A 204 -8.63 -1.54 17.15
C VAL A 204 -8.99 -2.93 16.64
N PRO A 205 -8.06 -3.62 15.96
CA PRO A 205 -8.23 -5.01 15.58
C PRO A 205 -8.55 -5.86 16.80
N SER A 206 -9.57 -6.70 16.69
CA SER A 206 -10.06 -7.50 17.81
C SER A 206 -10.39 -8.91 17.37
N GLN A 207 -9.92 -9.89 18.13
CA GLN A 207 -10.42 -11.25 17.99
C GLN A 207 -11.86 -11.27 18.49
N ARG A 208 -12.72 -12.06 17.85
CA ARG A 208 -14.10 -12.24 18.30
C ARG A 208 -14.33 -13.72 18.54
N ASP A 209 -14.87 -14.04 19.72
CA ASP A 209 -15.18 -15.41 20.13
C ASP A 209 -13.99 -16.37 20.01
N GLY A 210 -12.80 -15.85 20.32
CA GLY A 210 -11.53 -16.60 20.30
C GLY A 210 -10.95 -16.83 18.91
N VAL A 211 -11.54 -16.28 17.85
CA VAL A 211 -11.06 -16.46 16.48
C VAL A 211 -10.16 -15.28 16.09
N PRO A 212 -8.86 -15.52 15.83
CA PRO A 212 -7.95 -14.49 15.32
C PRO A 212 -8.09 -14.29 13.82
N SER A 213 -7.84 -13.05 13.38
CA SER A 213 -7.63 -12.72 11.97
C SER A 213 -6.19 -13.03 11.55
N ALA A 214 -6.04 -13.47 10.31
CA ALA A 214 -4.73 -13.60 9.67
C ALA A 214 -4.18 -12.24 9.21
N LEU A 215 -5.03 -11.21 9.14
CA LEU A 215 -4.65 -9.87 8.73
C LEU A 215 -4.03 -9.09 9.88
N ASN A 216 -2.90 -8.47 9.60
CA ASN A 216 -2.29 -7.50 10.48
C ASN A 216 -2.88 -6.11 10.20
N LEU A 217 -4.08 -5.84 10.74
CA LEU A 217 -4.82 -4.61 10.47
C LEU A 217 -4.30 -3.41 11.27
N ASP A 218 -4.45 -2.21 10.73
CA ASP A 218 -4.18 -0.97 11.47
C ASP A 218 -5.20 -0.71 12.58
N HIS A 219 -4.78 0.07 13.58
CA HIS A 219 -5.73 0.77 14.44
C HIS A 219 -6.19 2.00 13.66
N TYR A 220 -7.42 2.45 13.92
CA TYR A 220 -7.97 3.62 13.25
C TYR A 220 -8.49 4.66 14.23
N LEU A 221 -8.02 5.90 14.08
CA LEU A 221 -8.57 7.06 14.76
C LEU A 221 -9.68 7.68 13.91
N CYS A 222 -10.91 7.63 14.40
CA CYS A 222 -12.08 8.08 13.65
C CYS A 222 -12.46 9.53 13.97
N HIS A 223 -12.24 10.39 12.98
CA HIS A 223 -12.53 11.81 12.96
C HIS A 223 -13.94 12.11 12.48
N ARG A 224 -14.63 13.01 13.17
CA ARG A 224 -15.96 13.42 12.73
C ARG A 224 -15.85 14.20 11.41
N GLU A 225 -16.75 13.91 10.48
CA GLU A 225 -16.84 14.68 9.22
C GLU A 225 -18.00 15.69 9.26
N ALA A 226 -17.78 16.84 8.64
CA ALA A 226 -18.83 17.76 8.27
C ALA A 226 -19.64 17.21 7.08
N ARG A 227 -20.59 17.99 6.58
CA ARG A 227 -21.32 17.59 5.36
C ARG A 227 -20.36 17.66 4.15
N PRO A 228 -20.33 16.63 3.30
CA PRO A 228 -19.48 16.61 2.12
C PRO A 228 -20.00 17.58 1.04
N THR A 229 -19.08 18.03 0.20
CA THR A 229 -19.34 18.73 -1.06
C THR A 229 -18.68 17.94 -2.21
N PRO A 230 -19.44 17.47 -3.21
CA PRO A 230 -20.89 17.58 -3.34
C PRO A 230 -21.64 16.79 -2.25
N ARG A 231 -22.92 17.10 -2.06
CA ARG A 231 -23.76 16.36 -1.10
C ARG A 231 -23.84 14.90 -1.52
N PHE A 232 -23.64 14.00 -0.56
CA PHE A 232 -23.78 12.57 -0.79
C PHE A 232 -25.20 12.19 -1.19
N LEU A 233 -25.33 11.53 -2.34
CA LEU A 233 -26.58 10.93 -2.81
C LEU A 233 -26.74 9.56 -2.19
N ARG A 234 -27.88 9.31 -1.54
CA ARG A 234 -28.16 8.04 -0.86
C ARG A 234 -28.20 6.89 -1.88
N ARG A 235 -27.66 5.73 -1.52
CA ARG A 235 -27.60 4.55 -2.38
C ARG A 235 -28.01 3.31 -1.61
N ALA A 236 -28.78 2.42 -2.23
CA ALA A 236 -29.05 1.10 -1.68
C ALA A 236 -27.92 0.15 -2.06
N VAL A 237 -27.49 -0.68 -1.11
CA VAL A 237 -26.50 -1.74 -1.30
C VAL A 237 -26.98 -2.98 -0.56
N THR A 238 -26.51 -4.16 -0.95
CA THR A 238 -26.65 -5.37 -0.16
C THR A 238 -25.42 -5.50 0.73
N LEU A 239 -25.63 -5.66 2.05
CA LEU A 239 -24.56 -5.91 3.00
C LEU A 239 -24.74 -7.29 3.61
N ALA A 240 -23.76 -8.17 3.43
CA ALA A 240 -23.75 -9.52 3.99
C ALA A 240 -22.51 -9.73 4.86
N ASP A 241 -22.73 -10.04 6.12
CA ASP A 241 -21.72 -10.53 7.04
C ASP A 241 -22.23 -11.80 7.72
N ASP A 242 -21.46 -12.32 8.67
CA ASP A 242 -21.80 -13.48 9.47
C ASP A 242 -23.01 -13.28 10.41
N TYR A 243 -23.48 -12.03 10.58
CA TYR A 243 -24.65 -11.74 11.39
C TYR A 243 -25.95 -11.72 10.60
N GLU A 244 -25.94 -11.09 9.42
CA GLU A 244 -27.11 -10.95 8.56
C GLU A 244 -26.73 -10.55 7.12
N SER A 245 -27.59 -10.88 6.17
CA SER A 245 -27.56 -10.36 4.80
C SER A 245 -28.81 -9.51 4.54
N LYS A 246 -28.62 -8.21 4.26
CA LYS A 246 -29.72 -7.24 4.14
C LYS A 246 -29.46 -6.12 3.14
N THR A 247 -30.53 -5.70 2.49
CA THR A 247 -30.55 -4.47 1.69
C THR A 247 -30.54 -3.25 2.62
N THR A 248 -29.54 -2.41 2.45
CA THR A 248 -29.21 -1.31 3.34
C THR A 248 -29.07 -0.01 2.56
N LEU A 249 -29.68 1.07 3.06
CA LEU A 249 -29.52 2.40 2.50
C LEU A 249 -28.31 3.08 3.13
N VAL A 250 -27.30 3.36 2.31
CA VAL A 250 -26.15 4.22 2.65
C VAL A 250 -26.61 5.67 2.62
N LEU A 251 -26.42 6.36 3.74
CA LEU A 251 -26.77 7.75 3.93
C LEU A 251 -25.48 8.60 3.86
N ARG A 252 -25.41 9.70 4.60
CA ARG A 252 -24.25 10.61 4.58
C ARG A 252 -22.99 10.01 5.24
N PRO A 253 -21.79 10.52 4.89
CA PRO A 253 -20.58 10.35 5.69
C PRO A 253 -20.81 10.72 7.17
N ASP A 254 -20.13 9.97 8.03
CA ASP A 254 -20.19 10.05 9.49
C ASP A 254 -18.81 10.30 10.10
N SER A 255 -17.77 9.59 9.62
CA SER A 255 -16.38 9.82 10.02
C SER A 255 -15.37 9.31 9.00
N LEU A 256 -14.24 10.01 8.92
CA LEU A 256 -13.02 9.53 8.29
C LEU A 256 -12.14 8.92 9.38
N CYS A 257 -11.78 7.65 9.23
CA CYS A 257 -10.93 6.94 10.16
C CYS A 257 -9.54 6.77 9.53
N ALA A 258 -8.54 7.42 10.13
CA ALA A 258 -7.16 7.39 9.69
C ALA A 258 -6.40 6.30 10.44
N PRO A 259 -5.48 5.58 9.79
CA PRO A 259 -4.52 4.72 10.48
C PRO A 259 -3.82 5.49 11.60
N VAL A 260 -3.72 4.90 12.78
CA VAL A 260 -3.18 5.57 13.97
C VAL A 260 -2.14 4.72 14.66
N ASN A 261 -1.03 5.35 15.03
CA ASN A 261 -0.08 4.81 15.97
C ASN A 261 -0.60 5.03 17.39
N GLU A 262 -0.91 3.93 18.07
CA GLU A 262 -1.29 3.93 19.48
C GLU A 262 -0.09 3.51 20.34
N ASP A 263 0.33 4.40 21.24
CA ASP A 263 1.39 4.14 22.23
C ASP A 263 2.71 3.57 21.64
N GLY A 264 3.03 3.90 20.39
CA GLY A 264 4.24 3.44 19.72
C GLY A 264 4.10 2.13 18.93
N GLY A 265 2.89 1.58 18.80
CA GLY A 265 2.61 0.36 18.04
C GLY A 265 2.84 0.44 16.52
N GLY A 266 3.05 1.65 15.99
CA GLY A 266 3.32 1.89 14.58
C GLY A 266 2.06 1.92 13.70
N ILE A 267 2.25 2.16 12.40
CA ILE A 267 1.22 2.14 11.36
C ILE A 267 1.72 1.20 10.25
N LYS A 268 0.86 0.27 9.81
CA LYS A 268 1.17 -0.79 8.85
C LYS A 268 0.90 -0.32 7.43
N ASP A 269 -0.29 0.22 7.18
CA ASP A 269 -0.65 0.89 5.94
C ASP A 269 -1.06 2.34 6.24
N PRO A 270 -0.13 3.31 6.10
CA PRO A 270 -0.43 4.72 6.37
C PRO A 270 -1.31 5.36 5.29
N THR A 271 -1.59 4.66 4.19
CA THR A 271 -2.28 5.22 3.02
C THR A 271 -3.77 4.87 3.00
N THR A 272 -4.16 3.69 3.48
CA THR A 272 -5.55 3.24 3.46
C THR A 272 -6.35 3.77 4.63
N HIS A 273 -7.32 4.64 4.34
CA HIS A 273 -8.27 5.14 5.32
C HIS A 273 -9.59 4.37 5.25
N LEU A 274 -10.43 4.52 6.26
CA LEU A 274 -11.82 4.08 6.22
C LEU A 274 -12.76 5.29 6.28
N GLN A 275 -13.61 5.49 5.27
CA GLN A 275 -14.71 6.44 5.38
C GLN A 275 -15.99 5.71 5.81
N CYS A 276 -16.51 6.08 6.97
CA CYS A 276 -17.72 5.51 7.55
C CYS A 276 -18.95 6.34 7.18
N TYR A 277 -19.95 5.68 6.62
CA TYR A 277 -21.25 6.23 6.26
C TYR A 277 -22.30 5.76 7.24
N ARG A 278 -23.26 6.64 7.58
CA ARG A 278 -24.45 6.18 8.29
C ARG A 278 -25.25 5.26 7.40
N ILE A 279 -25.76 4.19 7.98
CA ILE A 279 -26.64 3.26 7.27
C ILE A 279 -27.99 3.14 7.94
N ARG A 280 -28.99 2.74 7.14
CA ARG A 280 -30.32 2.39 7.63
C ARG A 280 -30.83 1.20 6.83
N GLN A 281 -31.30 0.18 7.53
CA GLN A 281 -31.98 -0.96 6.90
C GLN A 281 -33.18 -0.48 6.08
N VAL A 282 -33.39 -1.05 4.89
CA VAL A 282 -34.61 -0.80 4.11
C VAL A 282 -35.82 -1.45 4.79
N GLY A 283 -36.98 -0.79 4.73
CA GLY A 283 -38.22 -1.27 5.35
C GLY A 283 -38.69 -2.61 4.78
N GLY A 284 -39.51 -3.34 5.53
CA GLY A 284 -40.03 -4.66 5.14
C GLY A 284 -39.11 -5.85 5.48
N GLN A 285 -37.87 -5.59 5.89
CA GLN A 285 -36.94 -6.63 6.36
C GLN A 285 -37.04 -6.84 7.88
N THR A 286 -36.68 -8.04 8.34
CA THR A 286 -36.61 -8.38 9.78
C THR A 286 -35.69 -7.41 10.52
N ARG A 287 -35.98 -7.10 11.79
CA ARG A 287 -35.05 -6.28 12.60
C ARG A 287 -33.82 -7.10 12.96
N PHE A 288 -32.69 -6.43 13.19
CA PHE A 288 -31.51 -7.10 13.74
C PHE A 288 -31.83 -7.68 15.12
N ALA A 289 -31.54 -8.96 15.30
CA ALA A 289 -31.65 -9.64 16.60
C ALA A 289 -30.38 -9.36 17.42
N PRO A 290 -30.49 -8.72 18.60
CA PRO A 290 -29.35 -8.50 19.48
C PRO A 290 -28.65 -9.81 19.85
N ARG A 291 -27.33 -9.76 20.00
CA ARG A 291 -26.50 -10.92 20.32
C ARG A 291 -25.32 -10.54 21.18
N SER A 292 -24.78 -11.52 21.90
CA SER A 292 -23.54 -11.36 22.67
C SER A 292 -22.34 -11.72 21.82
N ALA A 293 -21.20 -11.10 22.11
CA ALA A 293 -19.90 -11.48 21.57
C ALA A 293 -18.84 -11.27 22.65
N THR A 294 -17.79 -12.08 22.62
CA THR A 294 -16.56 -11.85 23.38
C THR A 294 -15.50 -11.29 22.46
N THR A 295 -14.72 -10.33 22.95
CA THR A 295 -13.63 -9.74 22.18
C THR A 295 -12.34 -9.78 22.97
N THR A 296 -11.22 -9.98 22.27
CA THR A 296 -9.88 -9.86 22.84
C THR A 296 -9.03 -8.96 21.95
N ASN A 297 -8.45 -7.93 22.54
CA ASN A 297 -7.52 -7.02 21.87
C ASN A 297 -6.48 -6.49 22.88
N LEU A 298 -5.73 -5.46 22.51
CA LEU A 298 -4.68 -4.88 23.37
C LEU A 298 -5.21 -4.27 24.70
N PHE A 299 -6.51 -4.06 24.82
CA PHE A 299 -7.15 -3.59 26.04
C PHE A 299 -7.60 -4.73 26.96
N GLY A 300 -7.37 -5.99 26.55
CA GLY A 300 -7.76 -7.20 27.26
C GLY A 300 -8.98 -7.87 26.64
N SER A 301 -9.58 -8.78 27.40
CA SER A 301 -10.79 -9.49 26.99
C SER A 301 -12.04 -8.86 27.60
N GLY A 302 -13.08 -8.71 26.78
CA GLY A 302 -14.35 -8.12 27.16
C GLY A 302 -15.55 -8.89 26.63
N SER A 303 -16.72 -8.56 27.16
CA SER A 303 -18.00 -9.04 26.64
C SER A 303 -18.83 -7.86 26.14
N LEU A 304 -19.47 -8.04 24.98
CA LEU A 304 -20.24 -7.03 24.28
C LEU A 304 -21.67 -7.50 24.04
N ALA A 305 -22.64 -6.62 24.28
CA ALA A 305 -24.00 -6.75 23.76
C ALA A 305 -24.11 -5.98 22.44
N VAL A 306 -24.18 -6.70 21.32
CA VAL A 306 -24.35 -6.16 19.97
C VAL A 306 -25.83 -5.94 19.70
N ARG A 307 -26.22 -4.72 19.31
CA ARG A 307 -27.63 -4.27 19.33
C ARG A 307 -28.24 -3.88 17.99
N ALA A 308 -27.51 -3.21 17.11
CA ALA A 308 -28.07 -2.71 15.84
C ALA A 308 -26.98 -2.22 14.88
N PRO A 309 -27.13 -2.38 13.55
CA PRO A 309 -26.22 -1.81 12.57
C PRO A 309 -26.25 -0.27 12.59
N ARG A 310 -25.09 0.39 12.48
CA ARG A 310 -24.96 1.86 12.55
C ARG A 310 -24.25 2.48 11.36
N THR A 311 -23.11 1.92 10.97
CA THR A 311 -22.27 2.48 9.91
C THR A 311 -21.73 1.40 8.99
N LEU A 312 -21.49 1.78 7.74
CA LEU A 312 -20.67 1.05 6.78
C LEU A 312 -19.39 1.84 6.59
N CYS A 313 -18.24 1.28 6.93
CA CYS A 313 -16.93 1.86 6.72
C CYS A 313 -16.27 1.22 5.51
N VAL A 314 -15.76 2.05 4.59
CA VAL A 314 -15.21 1.57 3.33
C VAL A 314 -13.80 2.09 3.11
N PRO A 315 -12.89 1.27 2.52
CA PRO A 315 -11.56 1.73 2.13
C PRO A 315 -11.66 3.00 1.30
N SER A 316 -10.84 3.97 1.62
CA SER A 316 -10.85 5.29 1.02
C SER A 316 -9.43 5.83 0.92
N THR A 317 -9.16 6.55 -0.16
CA THR A 317 -7.98 7.39 -0.26
C THR A 317 -8.35 8.80 0.17
N LYS A 318 -7.38 9.50 0.75
CA LYS A 318 -7.54 10.88 1.18
C LYS A 318 -6.36 11.71 0.70
N THR A 319 -6.67 12.85 0.10
CA THR A 319 -5.69 13.88 -0.23
C THR A 319 -5.99 15.14 0.58
N LEU A 320 -4.93 15.73 1.14
CA LEU A 320 -5.01 17.07 1.68
C LEU A 320 -4.87 18.06 0.52
N PRO A 321 -5.73 19.08 0.43
CA PRO A 321 -5.50 20.20 -0.47
C PRO A 321 -4.27 21.01 -0.07
#